data_AF-A0A430YTN9-F1
#
_entry.id   AF-A0A430YTN9-F1
#
_cell.length_a   1.000
_cell.length_b   1.000
_cell.length_c   1.000
_cell.angle_alpha   90.00
_cell.angle_beta   90.00
_cell.angle_gamma   90.00
#
_symmetry.space_group_name_H-M   'P 1'
#
loop_
_entity.id
_entity.type
_entity.pdbx_description
1 polymer ?
#
loop_
_entity_poly.entity_id
_entity_poly.type
_entity_poly.pdbx_seq_one_letter_code
_entity_poly.pdbx_strand_id
1 'polypeptide(L)'
;MGAFRKFYIVWVVFCISGFVISPAVGHNPNRVYEFFVMLGWIIFPLILLMLYRFFSLCEIKFLYIALLLLLYYPIALILYYMFYYHNSFYV
;
A
#
# COMPACT_ATOMS: atom_id res chain seq x y z
N MET A 1 -5.54 4.81 -20.62
CA MET A 1 -5.66 5.20 -19.19
C MET A 1 -7.03 4.90 -18.58
N GLY A 2 -8.15 5.02 -19.31
CA GLY A 2 -9.49 4.81 -18.75
C GLY A 2 -9.78 3.40 -18.19
N ALA A 3 -9.28 2.34 -18.85
CA ALA A 3 -9.47 0.96 -18.37
C ALA A 3 -8.73 0.70 -17.04
N PHE A 4 -7.43 1.03 -16.98
CA PHE A 4 -6.63 0.89 -15.75
C PHE A 4 -7.28 1.61 -14.57
N ARG A 5 -7.78 2.84 -14.77
CA ARG A 5 -8.45 3.60 -13.71
C ARG A 5 -9.67 2.84 -13.14
N LYS A 6 -10.49 2.24 -14.00
CA LYS A 6 -11.66 1.46 -13.56
C LYS A 6 -11.22 0.20 -12.80
N PHE A 7 -10.27 -0.56 -13.35
CA PHE A 7 -9.71 -1.74 -12.67
C PHE A 7 -9.07 -1.40 -11.33
N TYR A 8 -8.33 -0.29 -11.26
CA TYR A 8 -7.71 0.16 -10.02
C TYR A 8 -8.73 0.54 -8.96
N ILE A 9 -9.81 1.23 -9.32
CA ILE A 9 -10.89 1.54 -8.37
C ILE A 9 -11.51 0.25 -7.83
N VAL A 10 -11.84 -0.70 -8.71
CA VAL A 10 -12.39 -2.01 -8.30
C VAL A 10 -11.41 -2.76 -7.40
N TRP A 11 -10.12 -2.74 -7.72
CA TRP A 11 -9.07 -3.35 -6.92
C TRP A 11 -8.96 -2.74 -5.52
N VAL A 12 -8.98 -1.41 -5.42
CA VAL A 12 -8.95 -0.71 -4.13
C VAL A 12 -10.17 -1.07 -3.28
N VAL A 13 -11.37 -1.09 -3.88
CA VAL A 13 -12.60 -1.51 -3.18
C VAL A 13 -12.50 -2.97 -2.72
N PHE A 14 -11.92 -3.85 -3.54
CA PHE A 14 -11.66 -5.25 -3.15
C PHE A 14 -10.69 -5.36 -1.96
N CYS A 15 -9.58 -4.62 -1.97
CA CYS A 15 -8.64 -4.62 -0.83
C CYS A 15 -9.28 -4.08 0.46
N ILE A 16 -10.06 -2.99 0.36
CA ILE A 16 -10.75 -2.41 1.51
C ILE A 16 -11.79 -3.38 2.07
N SER A 17 -12.62 -3.98 1.22
CA SER A 17 -13.61 -4.97 1.67
C SER A 17 -12.94 -6.21 2.27
N GLY A 18 -11.84 -6.68 1.69
CA GLY A 18 -11.02 -7.76 2.27
C GLY A 18 -10.51 -7.43 3.67
N PHE A 19 -10.00 -6.21 3.89
CA PHE A 19 -9.55 -5.76 5.20
C PHE A 19 -10.68 -5.68 6.24
N VAL A 20 -11.87 -5.23 5.83
CA VAL A 20 -13.05 -5.11 6.70
C VAL A 20 -13.57 -6.48 7.12
N ILE A 21 -13.55 -7.45 6.20
CA ILE A 21 -14.09 -8.79 6.44
C ILE A 21 -13.05 -9.71 7.09
N SER A 22 -11.74 -9.42 6.99
CA SER A 22 -10.71 -10.33 7.53
C SER A 22 -10.86 -10.69 9.01
N PRO A 23 -11.35 -9.84 9.95
CA PRO A 23 -11.61 -10.25 11.34
C PRO A 23 -12.62 -11.39 11.48
N ALA A 24 -13.56 -11.47 10.55
CA ALA A 24 -14.63 -12.46 10.57
C ALA A 24 -14.21 -13.79 9.92
N VAL A 25 -13.16 -13.78 9.08
CA VAL A 25 -12.74 -14.93 8.25
C VAL A 25 -11.40 -15.50 8.70
N GLY A 26 -10.47 -14.66 9.15
CA GLY A 26 -9.20 -15.06 9.73
C GLY A 26 -9.10 -14.46 11.12
N HIS A 27 -9.05 -15.30 12.16
CA HIS A 27 -8.71 -14.87 13.51
C HIS A 27 -7.23 -14.47 13.59
N ASN A 28 -6.85 -13.37 12.92
CA ASN A 28 -5.55 -12.76 13.08
C ASN A 28 -5.66 -11.65 14.13
N PRO A 29 -5.05 -11.81 15.31
CA PRO A 29 -5.10 -10.77 16.34
C PRO A 29 -4.32 -9.51 15.92
N ASN A 30 -3.39 -9.61 14.95
CA ASN A 30 -2.55 -8.49 14.53
C ASN A 30 -3.17 -7.69 13.38
N ARG A 31 -4.20 -6.91 13.69
CA ARG A 31 -4.91 -6.03 12.73
C ARG A 31 -4.03 -4.99 12.05
N VAL A 32 -2.98 -4.56 12.73
CA VAL A 32 -2.03 -3.58 12.18
C VAL A 32 -1.22 -4.20 11.05
N TYR A 33 -0.71 -5.41 11.25
CA TYR A 33 0.00 -6.13 10.19
C TYR A 33 -0.90 -6.32 8.95
N GLU A 34 -2.16 -6.70 9.15
CA GLU A 34 -3.11 -6.84 8.04
C GLU A 34 -3.37 -5.53 7.31
N PHE A 35 -3.45 -4.41 8.04
CA PHE A 35 -3.58 -3.08 7.45
C PHE A 35 -2.40 -2.77 6.53
N PHE A 36 -1.17 -3.01 6.98
CA PHE A 36 0.02 -2.79 6.16
C PHE A 36 0.03 -3.70 4.92
N VAL A 37 -0.29 -4.99 5.08
CA VAL A 37 -0.39 -5.91 3.94
C VAL A 37 -1.38 -5.38 2.89
N MET A 38 -2.57 -4.97 3.30
CA MET A 38 -3.60 -4.42 2.41
C MET A 38 -3.16 -3.11 1.74
N LEU A 39 -2.43 -2.26 2.46
CA LEU A 39 -1.85 -1.04 1.91
C LEU A 39 -0.81 -1.35 0.82
N GLY A 40 0.03 -2.37 1.03
CA GLY A 40 0.96 -2.88 0.02
C GLY A 40 0.23 -3.36 -1.23
N TRP A 41 -0.86 -4.12 -1.08
CA TRP A 41 -1.69 -4.58 -2.19
C TRP A 41 -2.35 -3.44 -2.97
N ILE A 42 -2.72 -2.35 -2.31
CA ILE A 42 -3.27 -1.15 -2.98
C ILE A 42 -2.20 -0.44 -3.81
N ILE A 43 -0.98 -0.31 -3.29
CA ILE A 43 0.10 0.42 -3.96
C ILE A 43 0.73 -0.38 -5.11
N PHE A 44 0.76 -1.71 -5.00
CA PHE A 44 1.47 -2.59 -5.94
C PHE A 44 1.08 -2.38 -7.43
N PRO A 45 -0.20 -2.30 -7.82
CA PRO A 45 -0.58 -2.02 -9.20
C PRO A 45 -0.09 -0.66 -9.71
N LEU A 46 0.01 0.35 -8.84
CA LEU A 46 0.53 1.67 -9.21
C LEU A 46 2.02 1.61 -9.50
N ILE A 47 2.79 0.86 -8.71
CA ILE A 47 4.22 0.63 -8.96
C ILE A 47 4.42 -0.03 -10.32
N LEU A 48 3.67 -1.10 -10.61
CA LEU A 48 3.74 -1.79 -11.90
C LEU A 48 3.41 -0.86 -13.07
N LEU A 49 2.38 -0.01 -12.93
CA LEU A 49 2.03 0.96 -13.96
C LEU A 49 3.16 1.97 -14.19
N MET A 50 3.78 2.50 -13.13
CA MET A 50 4.86 3.48 -13.26
C MET A 50 6.11 2.86 -13.87
N LEU A 51 6.48 1.64 -13.46
CA LEU A 51 7.59 0.90 -14.08
C LEU A 51 7.32 0.61 -15.56
N TYR A 52 6.10 0.17 -15.91
CA TYR A 52 5.72 -0.03 -17.32
C TYR A 52 5.86 1.26 -18.13
N ARG A 53 5.40 2.39 -17.61
CA ARG A 53 5.55 3.70 -18.28
C ARG A 53 7.01 4.14 -18.37
N PHE A 54 7.82 3.85 -17.36
CA PHE A 54 9.26 4.08 -17.40
C PHE A 54 9.91 3.29 -18.53
N PHE A 55 9.66 1.98 -18.63
CA PHE A 55 10.24 1.15 -19.70
C PHE A 55 9.71 1.51 -21.09
N SER A 56 8.45 1.94 -21.20
CA SER A 56 7.85 2.29 -22.49
C SER A 56 8.25 3.68 -23.00
N LEU A 57 8.45 4.65 -22.11
CA LEU A 57 8.69 6.05 -22.48
C LEU A 57 10.12 6.51 -22.17
N CYS A 58 10.88 5.72 -21.41
CA CYS A 58 12.22 6.03 -20.90
C CYS A 58 12.32 7.35 -20.11
N GLU A 59 11.20 7.82 -19.56
CA GLU A 59 11.17 9.06 -18.78
C GLU A 59 11.40 8.79 -17.28
N ILE A 60 12.51 9.33 -16.74
CA ILE A 60 12.95 9.14 -15.34
C ILE A 60 11.88 9.53 -14.31
N LYS A 61 10.97 10.46 -14.64
CA LYS A 61 9.89 10.87 -13.73
C LYS A 61 9.02 9.69 -13.26
N PHE A 62 8.81 8.68 -14.10
CA PHE A 62 8.04 7.50 -13.72
C PHE A 62 8.81 6.57 -12.79
N LEU A 63 10.13 6.45 -12.97
CA LEU A 63 10.99 5.73 -12.03
C LEU A 63 10.97 6.41 -10.65
N TYR A 64 11.07 7.74 -10.61
CA TYR A 64 10.99 8.50 -9.36
C TYR A 64 9.67 8.26 -8.63
N ILE A 65 8.53 8.30 -9.33
CA ILE A 65 7.22 8.01 -8.73
C ILE A 65 7.14 6.56 -8.23
N ALA A 66 7.65 5.60 -8.99
CA ALA A 66 7.67 4.19 -8.57
C ALA A 66 8.49 3.99 -7.28
N LEU A 67 9.66 4.63 -7.19
CA LEU A 67 10.49 4.62 -5.98
C LEU A 67 9.79 5.27 -4.80
N LEU A 68 9.10 6.40 -5.01
CA LEU A 68 8.34 7.08 -3.95
C LEU A 68 7.20 6.20 -3.42
N LEU A 69 6.47 5.52 -4.32
CA LEU A 69 5.44 4.55 -3.95
C LEU A 69 6.02 3.35 -3.19
N LEU A 70 7.20 2.86 -3.58
CA LEU A 70 7.90 1.79 -2.86
C LEU A 70 8.33 2.23 -1.45
N LEU A 71 8.83 3.46 -1.32
CA LEU A 71 9.25 4.06 -0.06
C LEU A 71 8.08 4.42 0.88
N TYR A 72 6.87 4.57 0.34
CA TYR A 72 5.70 4.88 1.15
C TYR A 72 5.47 3.84 2.25
N TYR A 73 5.61 2.55 1.91
CA TYR A 73 5.42 1.44 2.84
C TYR A 73 6.41 1.45 4.03
N PRO A 74 7.75 1.46 3.83
CA PRO A 74 8.69 1.50 4.95
C PRO A 74 8.59 2.79 5.76
N ILE A 75 8.27 3.93 5.16
CA ILE A 75 8.07 5.19 5.90
C ILE A 75 6.85 5.07 6.82
N ALA A 76 5.72 4.56 6.32
CA ALA A 76 4.52 4.36 7.12
C ALA A 76 4.77 3.39 8.29
N LEU A 77 5.57 2.35 8.07
CA LEU A 77 5.98 1.42 9.11
C LEU A 77 6.85 2.10 10.17
N ILE A 78 7.88 2.87 9.78
CA ILE A 78 8.72 3.62 10.72
C ILE A 78 7.88 4.57 11.58
N LEU A 79 6.97 5.33 10.97
CA LEU A 79 6.09 6.25 11.69
C LEU A 79 5.19 5.52 12.70
N TYR A 80 4.65 4.36 12.32
CA TYR A 80 3.89 3.52 13.23
C TYR A 80 4.74 3.06 14.42
N TYR A 81 5.95 2.58 14.17
CA TYR A 81 6.88 2.17 15.23
C TYR A 81 7.21 3.35 16.17
N MET A 82 7.53 4.52 15.62
CA MET A 82 7.81 5.71 16.43
C MET A 82 6.62 6.06 17.32
N PHE A 83 5.40 6.07 16.78
CA PHE A 83 4.20 6.37 17.56
C PHE A 83 3.92 5.31 18.64
N TYR A 84 4.03 4.03 18.29
CA TYR A 84 3.77 2.92 19.21
C TYR A 84 4.76 2.91 20.38
N TYR A 85 6.05 2.97 20.09
CA TYR A 85 7.09 2.93 21.12
C TYR A 85 7.14 4.22 21.93
N HIS A 86 6.91 5.39 21.32
CA HIS A 86 6.83 6.65 22.05
C HIS A 86 5.70 6.62 23.11
N ASN A 87 4.50 6.17 22.75
CA ASN A 87 3.40 6.07 23.72
C ASN A 87 3.62 4.97 24.77
N SER A 88 4.37 3.91 24.43
CA SER A 88 4.65 2.82 25.37
C SER A 88 5.62 3.19 26.50
N PHE A 89 6.31 4.34 26.41
CA PHE A 89 7.17 4.87 27.50
C PHE A 89 6.40 5.73 28.52
N TYR A 90 5.15 6.12 28.23
CA TYR A 90 4.34 6.99 29.08
C TYR A 90 3.17 6.26 29.77
N VAL A 91 3.18 4.92 29.75
CA VAL A 91 2.29 4.02 30.50
C VAL A 91 3.14 3.21 31.46
#